data_AF-A0A061RFK7-F1
#
_entry.id   AF-A0A061RFK7-F1
#
_cell.length_a   1.000
_cell.length_b   1.000
_cell.length_c   1.000
_cell.angle_alpha   90.00
_cell.angle_beta   90.00
_cell.angle_gamma   90.00
#
_symmetry.space_group_name_H-M   'P 1'
#
loop_
_entity.id
_entity.type
_entity.pdbx_description
1 polymer ?
#
loop_
_entity_poly.entity_id
_entity_poly.type
_entity_poly.pdbx_seq_one_letter_code
_entity_poly.pdbx_strand_id
1 'polypeptide(L)'
;MTGPSAFLKAKVSDSSLDKGLPWLMCTTYISNDSLTTPSRRKEKPDQTRGGSPSVTAPQTIDDQIKLIEESFRKAQQDVPRHPRNPSLRPVEVLPVLPDFRYWMNNYLLVNFDNDPTEDHPRLSRLHPNQRKVLSERAVFKTFSTGEQNFFGYMVPKDLPKVEDDGCRDVYVDELEGEYQWIREYHREKKESEDDKRTFLLRVGEDQVSYVDLNTNIVVKKRGSKTVKGSETSAGTELLPSLRPRSVSLKRRELAPAEEEQRRTKMATLMGTDA
;
A
#
# COMPACT_ATOMS: atom_id res chain seq x y z
N MET A 1 -79.74 8.13 41.57
CA MET A 1 -78.55 8.95 41.83
C MET A 1 -77.36 8.03 42.01
N THR A 2 -76.50 7.92 41.00
CA THR A 2 -75.15 7.33 41.09
C THR A 2 -74.42 7.71 39.80
N GLY A 3 -73.45 8.64 39.91
CA GLY A 3 -72.66 9.11 38.77
C GLY A 3 -71.56 8.12 38.36
N PRO A 4 -70.99 8.24 37.14
CA PRO A 4 -69.88 7.40 36.72
C PRO A 4 -68.55 7.89 37.34
N SER A 5 -67.86 6.97 38.02
CA SER A 5 -66.52 7.14 38.57
C SER A 5 -65.48 7.20 37.45
N ALA A 6 -64.71 8.29 37.39
CA ALA A 6 -63.58 8.43 36.48
C ALA A 6 -62.37 7.66 37.01
N PHE A 7 -61.81 6.74 36.20
CA PHE A 7 -60.51 6.12 36.47
C PHE A 7 -59.40 6.93 35.80
N LEU A 8 -58.59 7.63 36.59
CA LEU A 8 -57.33 8.24 36.14
C LEU A 8 -56.25 7.15 36.03
N LYS A 9 -55.65 6.99 34.84
CA LYS A 9 -54.42 6.21 34.66
C LYS A 9 -53.21 7.09 34.98
N ALA A 10 -52.51 6.80 36.07
CA ALA A 10 -51.20 7.38 36.34
C ALA A 10 -50.14 6.68 35.48
N LYS A 11 -49.37 7.45 34.71
CA LYS A 11 -48.17 6.98 34.00
C LYS A 11 -46.98 7.19 34.92
N VAL A 12 -46.49 6.11 35.52
CA VAL A 12 -45.23 6.10 36.28
C VAL A 12 -44.09 5.95 35.26
N SER A 13 -43.29 6.98 35.07
CA SER A 13 -41.99 6.84 34.39
C SER A 13 -40.93 6.64 35.47
N ASP A 14 -40.61 5.39 35.76
CA ASP A 14 -39.54 5.06 36.67
C ASP A 14 -38.20 5.12 35.92
N SER A 15 -37.43 6.18 36.16
CA SER A 15 -36.13 6.44 35.54
C SER A 15 -35.00 5.58 36.15
N SER A 16 -35.32 4.60 37.00
CA SER A 16 -34.33 3.75 37.66
C SER A 16 -33.87 2.54 36.82
N LEU A 17 -34.62 2.14 35.78
CA LEU A 17 -34.28 1.01 34.90
C LEU A 17 -33.12 1.30 33.92
N ASP A 18 -32.75 2.58 33.75
CA ASP A 18 -31.70 3.01 32.82
C ASP A 18 -30.30 3.00 33.47
N LYS A 19 -30.20 2.54 34.72
CA LYS A 19 -28.92 2.31 35.39
C LYS A 19 -28.33 1.00 34.86
N GLY A 20 -27.58 1.11 33.76
CA GLY A 20 -26.91 0.02 33.05
C GLY A 20 -26.29 -1.02 33.98
N LEU A 21 -26.95 -2.17 34.07
CA LEU A 21 -26.43 -3.38 34.72
C LEU A 21 -25.48 -4.06 33.73
N PRO A 22 -24.16 -4.16 34.01
CA PRO A 22 -23.16 -4.62 33.04
C PRO A 22 -23.29 -6.10 32.63
N TRP A 23 -24.18 -6.85 33.31
CA TRP A 23 -24.47 -8.26 33.04
C TRP A 23 -25.82 -8.46 32.34
N LEU A 24 -26.64 -7.42 32.23
CA LEU A 24 -27.93 -7.49 31.55
C LEU A 24 -27.75 -7.09 30.09
N MET A 25 -27.71 -8.09 29.21
CA MET A 25 -27.63 -7.87 27.77
C MET A 25 -28.98 -7.40 27.23
N CYS A 26 -28.99 -6.37 26.37
CA CYS A 26 -30.18 -6.02 25.60
C CYS A 26 -30.54 -7.19 24.66
N THR A 27 -31.72 -7.76 24.82
CA THR A 27 -32.22 -8.81 23.92
C THR A 27 -32.56 -8.21 22.56
N THR A 28 -31.81 -8.56 21.52
CA THR A 28 -32.13 -8.14 20.16
C THR A 28 -33.17 -9.09 19.56
N TYR A 29 -34.28 -8.56 19.06
CA TYR A 29 -35.25 -9.34 18.30
C TYR A 29 -34.68 -9.68 16.92
N ILE A 30 -34.90 -10.93 16.47
CA ILE A 30 -34.47 -11.38 15.15
C ILE A 30 -35.25 -10.60 14.09
N SER A 31 -34.59 -9.67 13.40
CA SER A 31 -35.15 -8.96 12.24
C SER A 31 -34.68 -9.61 10.93
N ASN A 32 -35.55 -9.60 9.92
CA ASN A 32 -35.31 -10.25 8.61
C ASN A 32 -34.05 -9.77 7.88
N ASP A 33 -33.49 -8.61 8.27
CA ASP A 33 -32.28 -8.04 7.65
C ASP A 33 -30.98 -8.71 8.12
N SER A 34 -31.04 -9.53 9.18
CA SER A 34 -29.88 -10.30 9.68
C SER A 34 -29.68 -11.65 8.99
N LEU A 35 -30.64 -12.11 8.18
CA LEU A 35 -30.69 -13.49 7.67
C LEU A 35 -30.86 -13.63 6.14
N THR A 36 -30.70 -12.56 5.36
CA THR A 36 -30.43 -12.72 3.91
C THR A 36 -28.92 -12.97 3.76
N THR A 37 -28.35 -14.17 3.63
CA THR A 37 -28.82 -15.44 3.09
C THR A 37 -27.86 -16.57 3.52
N PRO A 38 -28.30 -17.83 3.72
CA PRO A 38 -27.42 -18.99 3.66
C PRO A 38 -27.38 -19.56 2.23
N SER A 39 -26.20 -19.45 1.61
CA SER A 39 -25.66 -20.35 0.59
C SER A 39 -26.59 -20.85 -0.53
N ARG A 40 -26.55 -20.14 -1.67
CA ARG A 40 -26.43 -20.84 -2.95
C ARG A 40 -25.08 -20.42 -3.54
N ARG A 41 -24.04 -21.25 -3.29
CA ARG A 41 -22.77 -21.22 -4.03
C ARG A 41 -23.09 -21.30 -5.53
N LYS A 42 -23.16 -20.15 -6.18
CA LYS A 42 -22.64 -19.98 -7.53
C LYS A 42 -21.36 -19.21 -7.34
N GLU A 43 -20.24 -19.84 -7.67
CA GLU A 43 -18.99 -19.11 -7.88
C GLU A 43 -19.26 -18.05 -8.95
N LYS A 44 -19.37 -16.80 -8.50
CA LYS A 44 -19.21 -15.61 -9.31
C LYS A 44 -18.12 -14.79 -8.63
N PRO A 45 -17.17 -14.24 -9.40
CA PRO A 45 -15.98 -13.62 -8.84
C PRO A 45 -16.35 -12.38 -8.04
N ASP A 46 -15.57 -12.21 -6.98
CA ASP A 46 -15.53 -11.12 -6.02
C ASP A 46 -15.45 -9.75 -6.72
N GLN A 47 -16.61 -9.12 -6.92
CA GLN A 47 -16.75 -7.70 -7.24
C GLN A 47 -17.48 -7.03 -6.09
N THR A 48 -16.86 -6.94 -4.92
CA THR A 48 -17.42 -6.13 -3.83
C THR A 48 -16.35 -5.56 -2.91
N ARG A 49 -15.37 -4.88 -3.51
CA ARG A 49 -14.58 -3.83 -2.83
C ARG A 49 -14.45 -2.66 -3.80
N GLY A 50 -15.16 -1.57 -3.54
CA GLY A 50 -15.16 -0.37 -4.38
C GLY A 50 -15.78 -0.60 -5.75
N GLY A 51 -17.09 -0.85 -5.79
CA GLY A 51 -17.81 -0.90 -7.06
C GLY A 51 -17.75 0.48 -7.72
N SER A 52 -16.83 0.63 -8.67
CA SER A 52 -17.13 1.43 -9.85
C SER A 52 -18.54 1.01 -10.29
N PRO A 53 -19.49 1.94 -10.53
CA PRO A 53 -20.76 1.53 -11.11
C PRO A 53 -20.42 0.65 -12.31
N SER A 54 -21.13 -0.46 -12.50
CA SER A 54 -21.05 -1.23 -13.73
C SER A 54 -21.44 -0.29 -14.87
N VAL A 55 -20.48 0.48 -15.36
CA VAL A 55 -20.61 1.36 -16.49
C VAL A 55 -20.93 0.41 -17.63
N THR A 56 -22.17 0.47 -18.12
CA THR A 56 -22.51 -0.07 -19.42
C THR A 56 -21.39 0.33 -20.36
N ALA A 57 -20.61 -0.65 -20.85
CA ALA A 57 -19.39 -0.37 -21.59
C ALA A 57 -19.70 0.71 -22.65
N PRO A 58 -19.11 1.90 -22.54
CA PRO A 58 -19.48 3.02 -23.38
C PRO A 58 -19.22 2.62 -24.82
N GLN A 59 -20.28 2.66 -25.61
CA GLN A 59 -20.31 2.10 -26.96
C GLN A 59 -19.51 2.96 -27.95
N THR A 60 -19.26 4.23 -27.61
CA THR A 60 -18.54 5.21 -28.43
C THR A 60 -17.49 5.97 -27.61
N ILE A 61 -16.49 6.55 -28.30
CA ILE A 61 -15.44 7.38 -27.67
C ILE A 61 -16.05 8.66 -27.06
N ASP A 62 -17.06 9.25 -27.70
CA ASP A 62 -17.71 10.46 -27.19
C ASP A 62 -18.43 10.22 -25.86
N ASP A 63 -19.05 9.05 -25.69
CA ASP A 63 -19.68 8.66 -24.43
C ASP A 63 -18.64 8.42 -23.33
N GLN A 64 -17.44 7.92 -23.69
CA GLN A 64 -16.32 7.79 -22.75
C GLN A 64 -15.85 9.16 -22.26
N ILE A 65 -15.67 10.11 -23.18
CA ILE A 65 -15.24 11.48 -22.84
C ILE A 65 -16.25 12.13 -21.89
N LYS A 66 -17.55 12.06 -22.22
CA LYS A 66 -18.62 12.60 -21.35
C LYS A 66 -18.61 11.96 -19.97
N LEU A 67 -18.44 10.64 -19.89
CA LEU A 67 -18.40 9.93 -18.61
C LEU A 67 -17.18 10.35 -17.77
N ILE A 68 -16.02 10.53 -18.40
CA ILE A 68 -14.81 11.02 -17.75
C ILE A 68 -15.05 12.43 -17.21
N GLU A 69 -15.57 13.35 -18.03
CA GLU A 69 -15.87 14.74 -17.63
C GLU A 69 -16.92 14.79 -16.49
N GLU A 70 -17.96 13.96 -16.57
CA GLU A 70 -18.96 13.84 -15.50
C GLU A 70 -18.34 13.34 -14.19
N SER A 71 -17.37 12.42 -14.24
CA SER A 71 -16.70 11.91 -13.05
C SER A 71 -15.91 13.01 -12.33
N PHE A 72 -15.19 13.85 -13.06
CA PHE A 72 -14.47 15.00 -12.51
C PHE A 72 -15.43 16.07 -11.96
N ARG A 73 -16.54 16.34 -12.67
CA ARG A 73 -17.55 17.29 -12.20
C ARG A 73 -18.22 16.84 -10.90
N LYS A 74 -18.57 15.55 -10.79
CA LYS A 74 -19.15 14.97 -9.56
C LYS A 74 -18.16 15.04 -8.40
N ALA A 75 -16.87 14.75 -8.65
CA ALA A 75 -15.83 14.83 -7.62
C ALA A 75 -15.65 16.25 -7.05
N GLN A 76 -15.90 17.30 -7.83
CA GLN A 76 -15.81 18.69 -7.37
C GLN A 76 -17.08 19.18 -6.65
N GLN A 77 -18.27 18.74 -7.07
CA GLN A 77 -19.54 19.29 -6.62
C GLN A 77 -20.13 18.55 -5.41
N ASP A 78 -19.95 17.23 -5.34
CA ASP A 78 -20.64 16.40 -4.35
C ASP A 78 -19.77 16.15 -3.11
N VAL A 79 -20.24 16.59 -1.93
CA VAL A 79 -19.64 16.18 -0.65
C VAL A 79 -19.80 14.66 -0.51
N PRO A 80 -18.71 13.88 -0.33
CA PRO A 80 -18.78 12.43 -0.26
C PRO A 80 -19.76 11.97 0.83
N ARG A 81 -20.74 11.15 0.45
CA ARG A 81 -21.68 10.53 1.40
C ARG A 81 -21.34 9.06 1.57
N HIS A 82 -21.32 8.59 2.81
CA HIS A 82 -21.01 7.19 3.09
C HIS A 82 -22.10 6.28 2.47
N PRO A 83 -21.75 5.26 1.66
CA PRO A 83 -22.73 4.47 0.89
C PRO A 83 -23.77 3.74 1.74
N ARG A 84 -23.36 3.17 2.88
CA ARG A 84 -24.23 2.36 3.76
C ARG A 84 -24.89 3.12 4.91
N ASN A 85 -24.26 4.19 5.40
CA ASN A 85 -24.73 4.94 6.55
C ASN A 85 -24.78 6.43 6.23
N PRO A 86 -25.95 6.97 5.85
CA PRO A 86 -26.10 8.35 5.44
C PRO A 86 -25.87 9.38 6.56
N SER A 87 -25.80 8.97 7.83
CA SER A 87 -25.57 9.88 8.95
C SER A 87 -24.11 10.30 9.10
N LEU A 88 -23.18 9.55 8.50
CA LEU A 88 -21.76 9.85 8.56
C LEU A 88 -21.41 10.98 7.58
N ARG A 89 -20.64 11.96 8.06
CA ARG A 89 -20.11 13.06 7.26
C ARG A 89 -18.58 12.97 7.22
N PRO A 90 -17.95 13.24 6.06
CA PRO A 90 -16.51 13.28 5.97
C PRO A 90 -15.98 14.46 6.79
N VAL A 91 -14.91 14.23 7.55
CA VAL A 91 -14.21 15.28 8.30
C VAL A 91 -13.29 16.08 7.38
N GLU A 92 -12.61 15.37 6.47
CA GLU A 92 -11.63 15.93 5.56
C GLU A 92 -11.75 15.23 4.19
N VAL A 93 -11.53 15.98 3.12
CA VAL A 93 -11.58 15.48 1.74
C VAL A 93 -10.30 15.93 1.04
N LEU A 94 -9.40 14.98 0.80
CA LEU A 94 -8.13 15.24 0.14
C LEU A 94 -8.21 14.89 -1.36
N PRO A 95 -7.93 15.84 -2.27
CA PRO A 95 -7.90 15.57 -3.69
C PRO A 95 -6.72 14.67 -4.05
N VAL A 96 -6.92 13.76 -5.00
CA VAL A 96 -5.88 12.88 -5.52
C VAL A 96 -5.30 13.47 -6.79
N LEU A 97 -4.04 13.91 -6.74
CA LEU A 97 -3.36 14.61 -7.84
C LEU A 97 -2.06 13.88 -8.25
N PRO A 98 -1.61 14.03 -9.52
CA PRO A 98 -0.31 13.53 -9.95
C PRO A 98 0.83 14.09 -9.07
N ASP A 99 1.80 13.27 -8.67
CA ASP A 99 2.96 13.77 -7.92
C ASP A 99 3.98 14.44 -8.85
N PHE A 100 3.99 15.77 -8.93
CA PHE A 100 4.96 16.48 -9.79
C PHE A 100 6.40 16.48 -9.26
N ARG A 101 6.62 16.20 -7.98
CA ARG A 101 7.95 16.29 -7.38
C ARG A 101 8.75 15.01 -7.57
N TYR A 102 8.07 13.87 -7.51
CA TYR A 102 8.71 12.56 -7.43
C TYR A 102 8.47 11.68 -8.66
N TRP A 103 7.69 12.14 -9.64
CA TRP A 103 7.41 11.43 -10.90
C TRP A 103 8.66 11.01 -11.67
N MET A 104 9.76 11.74 -11.53
CA MET A 104 11.01 11.45 -12.24
C MET A 104 11.65 10.13 -11.84
N ASN A 105 11.38 9.71 -10.61
CA ASN A 105 11.96 8.49 -10.09
C ASN A 105 11.19 7.31 -10.66
N ASN A 106 11.93 6.27 -11.01
CA ASN A 106 11.33 4.99 -11.34
C ASN A 106 11.08 4.22 -10.05
N TYR A 107 9.82 3.89 -9.82
CA TYR A 107 9.42 3.09 -8.67
C TYR A 107 9.16 1.65 -9.07
N LEU A 108 9.57 0.74 -8.19
CA LEU A 108 9.44 -0.70 -8.34
C LEU A 108 8.71 -1.24 -7.11
N LEU A 109 7.66 -2.02 -7.33
CA LEU A 109 7.08 -2.84 -6.27
C LEU A 109 7.82 -4.18 -6.24
N VAL A 110 8.52 -4.46 -5.14
CA VAL A 110 9.28 -5.69 -4.96
C VAL A 110 8.58 -6.59 -3.96
N ASN A 111 8.20 -7.78 -4.41
CA ASN A 111 7.59 -8.81 -3.57
C ASN A 111 8.64 -9.87 -3.22
N PHE A 112 8.97 -9.96 -1.94
CA PHE A 112 9.90 -10.95 -1.39
C PHE A 112 9.17 -12.25 -1.03
N ASP A 113 9.88 -13.38 -1.12
CA ASP A 113 9.40 -14.69 -0.71
C ASP A 113 9.32 -14.85 0.81
N ASN A 114 10.30 -14.32 1.53
CA ASN A 114 10.39 -14.29 3.00
C ASN A 114 10.95 -12.93 3.48
N ASP A 115 10.81 -12.63 4.77
CA ASP A 115 11.40 -11.41 5.36
C ASP A 115 12.93 -11.40 5.14
N PRO A 116 13.46 -10.37 4.44
CA PRO A 116 14.88 -10.27 4.14
C PRO A 116 15.77 -10.15 5.39
N THR A 117 15.22 -9.82 6.56
CA THR A 117 15.97 -9.64 7.80
C THR A 117 15.92 -10.83 8.77
N GLU A 118 14.98 -11.77 8.57
CA GLU A 118 14.63 -12.81 9.55
C GLU A 118 15.77 -13.80 9.86
N ASP A 119 16.42 -14.40 8.85
CA ASP A 119 17.49 -15.39 9.08
C ASP A 119 18.89 -14.80 9.29
N HIS A 120 19.06 -13.47 9.28
CA HIS A 120 20.41 -12.89 9.35
C HIS A 120 20.91 -12.85 10.81
N PRO A 121 22.06 -13.48 11.17
CA PRO A 121 22.48 -13.65 12.57
C PRO A 121 22.57 -12.36 13.41
N ARG A 122 22.91 -11.24 12.76
CA ARG A 122 22.97 -9.91 13.40
C ARG A 122 21.57 -9.29 13.57
N LEU A 123 20.68 -9.50 12.61
CA LEU A 123 19.41 -8.77 12.51
C LEU A 123 18.27 -9.52 13.21
N SER A 124 18.31 -10.85 13.22
CA SER A 124 17.32 -11.71 13.87
C SER A 124 17.21 -11.48 15.38
N ARG A 125 18.28 -10.96 16.00
CA ARG A 125 18.37 -10.66 17.43
C ARG A 125 17.85 -9.26 17.80
N LEU A 126 17.55 -8.42 16.82
CA LEU A 126 17.10 -7.05 17.06
C LEU A 126 15.62 -6.99 17.43
N HIS A 127 15.24 -5.95 18.16
CA HIS A 127 13.84 -5.70 18.49
C HIS A 127 13.02 -5.51 17.19
N PRO A 128 11.74 -5.96 17.11
CA PRO A 128 10.91 -5.82 15.92
C PRO A 128 10.88 -4.40 15.33
N ASN A 129 10.78 -3.36 16.17
CA ASN A 129 10.79 -1.96 15.71
C ASN A 129 12.12 -1.58 15.03
N GLN A 130 13.25 -2.03 15.57
CA GLN A 130 14.56 -1.80 14.96
C GLN A 130 14.69 -2.52 13.62
N ARG A 131 14.13 -3.73 13.50
CA ARG A 131 14.10 -4.46 12.21
C ARG A 131 13.26 -3.72 11.18
N LYS A 132 12.11 -3.17 11.58
CA LYS A 132 11.25 -2.35 10.73
C LYS A 132 12.00 -1.13 10.19
N VAL A 133 12.62 -0.33 11.06
CA VAL A 133 13.41 0.85 10.67
C VAL A 133 14.57 0.46 9.74
N LEU A 134 15.26 -0.64 10.01
CA LEU A 134 16.32 -1.14 9.13
C LEU A 134 15.80 -1.58 7.74
N SER A 135 14.60 -2.15 7.68
CA SER A 135 13.96 -2.53 6.42
C SER A 135 13.54 -1.30 5.60
N GLU A 136 13.11 -0.23 6.26
CA GLU A 136 12.76 1.06 5.63
C GLU A 136 14.00 1.77 5.07
N ARG A 137 15.16 1.63 5.74
CA ARG A 137 16.44 2.16 5.28
C ARG A 137 17.23 1.21 4.36
N ALA A 138 16.67 0.07 3.97
CA ALA A 138 17.37 -0.90 3.14
C ALA A 138 17.50 -0.45 1.69
N VAL A 139 18.61 -0.83 1.06
CA VAL A 139 18.91 -0.52 -0.34
C VAL A 139 18.89 -1.79 -1.16
N PHE A 140 18.16 -1.73 -2.28
CA PHE A 140 18.03 -2.82 -3.23
C PHE A 140 18.64 -2.42 -4.58
N LYS A 141 19.64 -3.17 -5.05
CA LYS A 141 20.35 -2.84 -6.29
C LYS A 141 20.55 -4.06 -7.19
N THR A 142 20.36 -3.88 -8.49
CA THR A 142 20.62 -4.92 -9.50
C THR A 142 22.11 -4.98 -9.83
N PHE A 143 22.63 -6.18 -9.97
CA PHE A 143 23.97 -6.50 -10.44
C PHE A 143 23.87 -7.45 -11.62
N SER A 144 24.69 -7.20 -12.64
CA SER A 144 24.77 -8.01 -13.86
C SER A 144 26.20 -8.45 -14.07
N THR A 145 26.40 -9.76 -14.15
CA THR A 145 27.67 -10.39 -14.51
C THR A 145 27.39 -11.26 -15.72
N GLY A 146 27.55 -10.69 -16.92
CA GLY A 146 27.44 -11.38 -18.21
C GLY A 146 26.15 -12.17 -18.42
N GLU A 147 26.10 -13.37 -17.86
CA GLU A 147 25.01 -14.34 -17.97
C GLU A 147 24.01 -14.29 -16.80
N GLN A 148 24.37 -13.69 -15.65
CA GLN A 148 23.53 -13.69 -14.45
C GLN A 148 23.18 -12.28 -14.00
N ASN A 149 21.87 -12.05 -13.80
CA ASN A 149 21.33 -10.85 -13.18
C ASN A 149 20.77 -11.21 -11.81
N PHE A 150 21.23 -10.56 -10.76
CA PHE A 150 20.75 -10.74 -9.40
C PHE A 150 20.60 -9.40 -8.69
N PHE A 151 19.87 -9.38 -7.59
CA PHE A 151 19.71 -8.20 -6.75
C PHE A 151 20.48 -8.39 -5.46
N GLY A 152 21.22 -7.37 -5.05
CA GLY A 152 21.79 -7.25 -3.72
C GLY A 152 20.84 -6.51 -2.79
N TYR A 153 20.53 -7.13 -1.66
CA TYR A 153 19.84 -6.50 -0.55
C TYR A 153 20.85 -6.10 0.51
N MET A 154 20.89 -4.80 0.78
CA MET A 154 21.87 -4.16 1.65
C MET A 154 21.14 -3.35 2.73
N VAL A 155 21.68 -3.35 3.94
CA VAL A 155 21.09 -2.62 5.09
C VAL A 155 22.18 -1.73 5.70
N PRO A 156 21.84 -0.59 6.30
CA PRO A 156 22.82 0.24 7.00
C PRO A 156 23.62 -0.58 8.02
N LYS A 157 24.93 -0.30 8.10
CA LYS A 157 25.78 -0.91 9.13
C LYS A 157 25.39 -0.43 10.52
N ASP A 158 25.07 0.84 10.63
CA ASP A 158 24.62 1.46 11.87
C ASP A 158 23.24 0.95 12.26
N LEU A 159 23.08 0.59 13.53
CA LEU A 159 21.81 0.10 14.06
C LEU A 159 20.94 1.29 14.48
N PRO A 160 19.62 1.26 14.20
CA PRO A 160 18.72 2.30 14.66
C PRO A 160 18.63 2.27 16.18
N LYS A 161 18.51 3.47 16.75
CA LYS A 161 18.29 3.64 18.20
C LYS A 161 16.91 3.07 18.57
N VAL A 162 16.78 2.55 19.79
CA VAL A 162 15.53 1.90 20.27
C VAL A 162 14.34 2.88 20.31
N GLU A 163 14.62 4.17 20.45
CA GLU A 163 13.63 5.25 20.50
C GLU A 163 13.03 5.59 19.12
N ASP A 164 13.56 5.01 18.04
CA ASP A 164 13.00 5.16 16.70
C ASP A 164 11.75 4.28 16.59
N ASP A 165 10.58 4.91 16.71
CA ASP A 165 9.28 4.27 16.74
C ASP A 165 8.83 3.76 15.35
N GLY A 166 9.64 3.96 14.31
CA GLY A 166 9.41 3.44 12.96
C GLY A 166 8.12 3.96 12.33
N CYS A 167 7.57 5.03 12.88
CA CYS A 167 6.42 5.76 12.36
C CYS A 167 6.82 7.10 11.75
N ARG A 168 8.12 7.41 11.76
CA ARG A 168 8.66 8.64 11.19
C ARG A 168 9.02 8.44 9.73
N ASP A 169 8.73 9.44 8.91
CA ASP A 169 9.22 9.52 7.54
C ASP A 169 10.75 9.45 7.53
N VAL A 170 11.29 8.42 6.88
CA VAL A 170 12.73 8.29 6.66
C VAL A 170 13.13 9.29 5.58
N TYR A 171 13.87 10.32 5.98
CA TYR A 171 14.42 11.28 5.02
C TYR A 171 15.60 10.66 4.27
N VAL A 172 15.71 11.00 2.99
CA VAL A 172 16.79 10.51 2.12
C VAL A 172 18.17 10.87 2.67
N ASP A 173 18.30 11.98 3.40
CA ASP A 173 19.55 12.40 4.02
C ASP A 173 20.01 11.44 5.13
N GLU A 174 19.08 10.71 5.76
CA GLU A 174 19.41 9.66 6.75
C GLU A 174 19.88 8.35 6.09
N LEU A 175 19.77 8.23 4.77
CA LEU A 175 20.19 7.05 4.01
C LEU A 175 21.66 7.11 3.60
N GLU A 176 22.34 8.26 3.77
CA GLU A 176 23.78 8.35 3.48
C GLU A 176 24.61 7.60 4.51
N GLY A 177 25.62 6.86 4.03
CA GLY A 177 26.52 6.13 4.93
C GLY A 177 26.94 4.77 4.39
N GLU A 178 27.43 3.93 5.32
CA GLU A 178 27.95 2.61 5.00
C GLU A 178 26.87 1.53 5.12
N TYR A 179 26.87 0.65 4.11
CA TYR A 179 25.92 -0.45 4.01
C TYR A 179 26.63 -1.79 4.08
N GLN A 180 25.94 -2.76 4.66
CA GLN A 180 26.34 -4.16 4.70
C GLN A 180 25.48 -4.98 3.73
N TRP A 181 26.15 -5.80 2.94
CA TRP A 181 25.50 -6.78 2.08
C TRP A 181 24.96 -7.96 2.89
N ILE A 182 23.66 -8.25 2.78
CA ILE A 182 23.01 -9.29 3.59
C ILE A 182 22.49 -10.44 2.73
N ARG A 183 21.84 -10.14 1.60
CA ARG A 183 21.22 -11.18 0.76
C ARG A 183 21.32 -10.91 -0.72
N GLU A 184 21.19 -11.98 -1.47
CA GLU A 184 21.09 -11.98 -2.93
C GLU A 184 19.74 -12.56 -3.34
N TYR A 185 19.14 -11.98 -4.37
CA TYR A 185 17.86 -12.43 -4.90
C TYR A 185 17.91 -12.59 -6.42
N HIS A 186 17.14 -13.55 -6.94
CA HIS A 186 16.89 -13.69 -8.36
C HIS A 186 15.49 -13.18 -8.71
N ARG A 187 15.35 -12.51 -9.86
CA ARG A 187 14.03 -12.17 -10.39
C ARG A 187 13.35 -13.44 -10.87
N GLU A 188 12.16 -13.70 -10.36
CA GLU A 188 11.28 -14.67 -10.99
C GLU A 188 10.55 -13.99 -12.15
N LYS A 189 10.66 -14.56 -13.35
CA LYS A 189 9.85 -14.11 -14.48
C LYS A 189 8.43 -14.58 -14.24
N LYS A 190 7.58 -13.70 -13.72
CA LYS A 190 6.14 -13.94 -13.70
C LYS A 190 5.62 -13.73 -15.13
N GLU A 191 4.81 -14.65 -15.62
CA GLU A 191 4.01 -14.43 -16.83
C GLU A 191 3.10 -13.23 -16.54
N SER A 192 3.20 -12.19 -17.37
CA SER A 192 2.46 -10.95 -17.16
C SER A 192 0.98 -11.28 -17.21
N GLU A 193 0.32 -11.29 -16.05
CA GLU A 193 -1.13 -11.24 -16.00
C GLU A 193 -1.49 -9.77 -16.19
N ASP A 194 -1.87 -9.45 -17.41
CA ASP A 194 -2.01 -8.10 -17.94
C ASP A 194 -3.00 -7.22 -17.15
N ASP A 195 -2.75 -5.91 -17.25
CA ASP A 195 -3.65 -4.78 -16.98
C ASP A 195 -3.92 -4.32 -15.54
N LYS A 196 -3.20 -4.82 -14.53
CA LYS A 196 -3.29 -4.25 -13.17
C LYS A 196 -2.33 -3.07 -12.99
N ARG A 197 -2.81 -1.85 -13.29
CA ARG A 197 -2.10 -0.62 -12.90
C ARG A 197 -2.07 -0.51 -11.37
N THR A 198 -0.88 -0.52 -10.81
CA THR A 198 -0.66 -0.28 -9.39
C THR A 198 -0.24 1.17 -9.21
N PHE A 199 -0.76 1.85 -8.19
CA PHE A 199 -0.41 3.24 -7.88
C PHE A 199 0.16 3.33 -6.46
N LEU A 200 1.21 4.13 -6.30
CA LEU A 200 1.71 4.57 -5.01
C LEU A 200 0.97 5.85 -4.64
N LEU A 201 0.31 5.86 -3.48
CA LEU A 201 -0.34 7.05 -2.94
C LEU A 201 0.49 7.60 -1.78
N ARG A 202 0.91 8.86 -1.88
CA ARG A 202 1.46 9.61 -0.75
C ARG A 202 0.38 10.52 -0.21
N VAL A 203 0.01 10.32 1.06
CA VAL A 203 -0.89 11.21 1.77
C VAL A 203 -0.07 12.39 2.28
N GLY A 204 -0.37 13.59 1.79
CA GLY A 204 0.12 14.85 2.34
C GLY A 204 -0.93 15.51 3.23
N GLU A 205 -0.64 16.71 3.70
CA GLU A 205 -1.56 17.50 4.53
C GLU A 205 -2.78 17.98 3.73
N ASP A 206 -2.57 18.62 2.57
CA ASP A 206 -3.68 19.20 1.78
C ASP A 206 -4.11 18.35 0.58
N GLN A 207 -3.31 17.37 0.18
CA GLN A 207 -3.56 16.57 -1.02
C GLN A 207 -2.92 15.18 -0.94
N VAL A 208 -3.51 14.23 -1.66
CA VAL A 208 -2.91 12.92 -1.92
C VAL A 208 -2.22 12.96 -3.27
N SER A 209 -0.93 12.67 -3.31
CA SER A 209 -0.18 12.57 -4.56
C SER A 209 -0.10 11.12 -5.01
N TYR A 210 -0.30 10.84 -6.31
CA TYR A 210 -0.16 9.50 -6.86
C TYR A 210 1.00 9.38 -7.85
N VAL A 211 1.63 8.19 -7.87
CA VAL A 211 2.65 7.79 -8.83
C VAL A 211 2.37 6.39 -9.35
N ASP A 212 2.48 6.20 -10.66
CA ASP A 212 2.25 4.90 -11.31
C ASP A 212 3.39 3.92 -11.01
N LEU A 213 3.05 2.79 -10.40
CA LEU A 213 3.92 1.64 -10.19
C LEU A 213 3.70 0.63 -11.32
N ASN A 214 4.26 0.92 -12.49
CA ASN A 214 4.12 0.04 -13.66
C ASN A 214 4.91 -1.28 -13.54
N THR A 215 5.83 -1.38 -12.57
CA THR A 215 6.73 -2.52 -12.46
C THR A 215 6.59 -3.22 -11.11
N ASN A 216 5.98 -4.41 -11.15
CA ASN A 216 5.91 -5.33 -10.01
C ASN A 216 6.83 -6.53 -10.29
N ILE A 217 7.80 -6.75 -9.40
CA ILE A 217 8.74 -7.86 -9.52
C ILE A 217 8.64 -8.78 -8.30
N VAL A 218 8.60 -10.09 -8.56
CA VAL A 218 8.71 -11.11 -7.52
C VAL A 218 10.16 -11.58 -7.48
N VAL A 219 10.73 -11.61 -6.29
CA VAL A 219 12.13 -11.98 -6.08
C VAL A 219 12.23 -13.16 -5.13
N LYS A 220 13.07 -14.13 -5.52
CA LYS A 220 13.33 -15.34 -4.72
C LYS A 220 14.74 -15.30 -4.16
N LYS A 221 14.87 -15.66 -2.89
CA LYS A 221 16.15 -15.73 -2.20
C LYS A 221 17.10 -16.65 -2.97
N ARG A 222 18.27 -16.12 -3.34
CA ARG A 222 19.33 -16.93 -3.95
C ARG A 222 19.94 -17.79 -2.85
N GLY A 223 19.70 -19.10 -2.92
CA GLY A 223 20.39 -20.05 -2.07
C GLY A 223 21.90 -20.03 -2.34
N SER A 224 22.70 -19.93 -1.29
CA SER A 224 24.08 -20.44 -1.35
C SER A 224 23.94 -21.96 -1.37
N LYS A 225 24.14 -22.60 -2.53
CA LYS A 225 24.32 -24.05 -2.55
C LYS A 225 25.64 -24.34 -1.85
N THR A 226 25.57 -24.61 -0.55
CA THR A 226 26.63 -25.35 0.14
C THR A 226 26.66 -26.73 -0.51
N VAL A 227 27.78 -27.09 -1.12
CA VAL A 227 28.00 -28.40 -1.73
C VAL A 227 27.75 -29.48 -0.67
N LYS A 228 26.63 -30.19 -0.79
CA LYS A 228 26.45 -31.54 -0.26
C LYS A 228 25.86 -32.40 -1.38
N GLY A 229 26.76 -33.15 -2.01
CA GLY A 229 26.50 -34.39 -2.74
C GLY A 229 25.38 -34.38 -3.78
N SER A 230 25.69 -34.01 -5.01
CA SER A 230 25.16 -34.73 -6.18
C SER A 230 26.04 -34.40 -7.38
N GLU A 231 26.82 -35.39 -7.78
CA GLU A 231 27.48 -35.42 -9.07
C GLU A 231 26.38 -35.40 -10.15
N THR A 232 26.67 -34.77 -11.30
CA THR A 232 25.80 -34.61 -12.49
C THR A 232 24.94 -33.34 -12.53
N SER A 233 25.56 -32.27 -13.03
CA SER A 233 25.04 -31.21 -13.92
C SER A 233 25.76 -29.92 -13.58
N ALA A 234 26.40 -29.32 -14.59
CA ALA A 234 27.30 -28.18 -14.49
C ALA A 234 26.67 -27.01 -13.71
N GLY A 235 26.90 -27.00 -12.39
CA GLY A 235 26.48 -25.97 -11.48
C GLY A 235 27.65 -25.03 -11.25
N THR A 236 27.65 -23.89 -11.94
CA THR A 236 28.61 -22.80 -11.78
C THR A 236 28.85 -22.51 -10.30
N GLU A 237 30.04 -22.89 -9.84
CA GLU A 237 30.54 -22.61 -8.50
C GLU A 237 30.51 -21.10 -8.25
N LEU A 238 30.04 -20.73 -7.06
CA LEU A 238 29.95 -19.34 -6.60
C LEU A 238 31.35 -18.74 -6.50
N LEU A 239 31.61 -17.67 -7.23
CA LEU A 239 32.73 -16.81 -6.94
C LEU A 239 32.34 -15.82 -5.81
N PRO A 240 33.03 -15.82 -4.65
CA PRO A 240 32.92 -14.76 -3.64
C PRO A 240 33.29 -13.37 -4.18
N SER A 241 33.82 -13.29 -5.40
CA SER A 241 34.36 -12.07 -6.02
C SER A 241 33.30 -11.09 -6.56
N LEU A 242 32.02 -11.46 -6.58
CA LEU A 242 30.96 -10.56 -7.07
C LEU A 242 30.41 -9.62 -5.99
N ARG A 243 30.72 -9.88 -4.71
CA ARG A 243 30.31 -8.98 -3.64
C ARG A 243 31.29 -7.82 -3.53
N PRO A 244 30.82 -6.57 -3.61
CA PRO A 244 31.69 -5.42 -3.37
C PRO A 244 32.24 -5.48 -1.94
N ARG A 245 33.51 -5.08 -1.78
CA ARG A 245 34.19 -5.05 -0.47
C ARG A 245 33.52 -4.08 0.52
N SER A 246 32.97 -2.99 -0.01
CA SER A 246 32.23 -1.97 0.74
C SER A 246 31.16 -1.34 -0.15
N VAL A 247 30.03 -0.99 0.45
CA VAL A 247 28.95 -0.25 -0.22
C VAL A 247 28.69 1.00 0.59
N SER A 248 28.76 2.16 -0.06
CA SER A 248 28.38 3.44 0.51
C SER A 248 27.32 4.09 -0.36
N LEU A 249 26.28 4.64 0.25
CA LEU A 249 25.26 5.41 -0.45
C LEU A 249 25.58 6.90 -0.27
N LYS A 250 25.53 7.63 -1.39
CA LYS A 250 25.59 9.09 -1.42
C LYS A 250 24.40 9.60 -2.22
N ARG A 251 23.82 10.70 -1.76
CA ARG A 251 22.74 11.37 -2.46
C ARG A 251 23.24 11.90 -3.81
N ARG A 252 22.41 11.70 -4.83
CA ARG A 252 22.60 12.36 -6.12
C ARG A 252 21.83 13.67 -6.12
N GLU A 253 22.44 14.71 -6.66
CA GLU A 253 21.72 15.95 -6.99
C GLU A 253 20.85 15.74 -8.22
N LEU A 254 19.76 16.49 -8.31
CA LEU A 254 18.84 16.38 -9.44
C LEU A 254 19.52 16.94 -10.69
N ALA A 255 19.49 16.19 -11.79
CA ALA A 255 20.11 16.67 -13.02
C ALA A 255 19.23 17.76 -13.65
N PRO A 256 19.80 18.82 -14.26
CA PRO A 256 19.03 19.89 -14.89
C PRO A 256 18.12 19.38 -16.01
N ALA A 257 18.53 18.31 -16.72
CA ALA A 257 17.71 17.67 -17.74
C ALA A 257 16.47 16.98 -17.15
N GLU A 258 16.56 16.45 -15.93
CA GLU A 258 15.41 15.86 -15.25
C GLU A 258 14.43 16.96 -14.84
N GLU A 259 14.92 18.09 -14.30
CA GLU A 259 14.09 19.27 -13.99
C GLU A 259 13.30 19.81 -15.19
N GLU A 260 13.94 19.85 -16.36
CA GLU A 260 13.28 20.26 -17.59
C GLU A 260 12.16 19.29 -17.98
N GLN A 261 12.40 17.98 -17.88
CA GLN A 261 11.35 16.97 -18.10
C GLN A 261 10.17 17.13 -17.12
N ARG A 262 10.44 17.52 -15.86
CA ARG A 262 9.38 17.90 -14.89
C ARG A 262 8.51 19.00 -15.47
N ARG A 263 9.18 20.07 -15.89
CA ARG A 263 8.54 21.32 -16.26
C ARG A 263 7.69 21.11 -17.49
N THR A 264 8.22 20.42 -18.48
CA THR A 264 7.50 20.06 -19.71
C THR A 264 6.27 19.21 -19.40
N LYS A 265 6.41 18.14 -18.61
CA LYS A 265 5.25 17.29 -18.25
C LYS A 265 4.21 18.03 -17.41
N MET A 266 4.65 18.88 -16.47
CA MET A 266 3.76 19.71 -15.69
C MET A 266 2.99 20.69 -16.58
N ALA A 267 3.66 21.34 -17.52
CA ALA A 267 3.04 22.21 -18.52
C ALA A 267 1.99 21.46 -19.35
N THR A 268 2.32 20.25 -19.83
CA THR A 268 1.38 19.39 -20.57
C THR A 268 0.14 19.03 -19.74
N LEU A 269 0.32 18.66 -18.46
CA LEU A 269 -0.80 18.24 -17.60
C LEU A 269 -1.67 19.42 -17.15
N MET A 270 -1.08 20.61 -16.99
CA MET A 270 -1.79 21.82 -16.58
C MET A 270 -2.41 22.59 -17.76
N GLY A 271 -2.14 22.17 -19.00
CA GLY A 271 -2.63 22.85 -20.20
C GLY A 271 -2.10 24.28 -20.36
N THR A 272 -1.03 24.62 -19.65
CA THR A 272 -0.29 25.86 -19.83
C THR A 272 0.78 25.58 -20.87
N ASP A 273 0.64 26.11 -22.08
CA ASP A 273 1.70 26.03 -23.09
C ASP A 273 3.04 26.52 -22.48
N ALA A 274 4.10 25.76 -22.76
CA ALA A 274 5.42 25.84 -22.11
C ALA A 274 6.14 27.19 -22.27
#